data_AF-A0A1U7JEN1-F1
#
_entry.id   AF-A0A1U7JEN1-F1
#
_cell.length_a   1.000
_cell.length_b   1.000
_cell.length_c   1.000
_cell.angle_alpha   90.00
_cell.angle_beta   90.00
_cell.angle_gamma   90.00
#
_symmetry.space_group_name_H-M   'P 1'
#
loop_
_entity.id
_entity.type
_entity.pdbx_description
1 polymer ?
#
loop_
_entity_poly.entity_id
_entity_poly.type
_entity_poly.pdbx_seq_one_letter_code
_entity_poly.pdbx_strand_id
1 'polypeptide(L)'
;MPVVRINDATFADLKSIATWFGTKTPGETIDRIVREAMERLGMERDDEPEMATTTTDGEAMQFDTAPGLTYTKPRTASINGKVIHGRPWSEILLTMIGELRAKGFEGEKLVRELGIPAKTEQYDDEGFKYRPDLGISVQGQSASDCWKEIDRIAKKWRIPVSVEFRWKQDAKAQYPGKTGVLRSGNA
;
A
#
# COMPACT_ATOMS: atom_id res chain seq x y z
N MET A 1 -3.72 -27.21 -8.43
CA MET A 1 -4.27 -26.10 -9.24
C MET A 1 -5.78 -26.25 -9.30
N PRO A 2 -6.56 -25.21 -8.98
CA PRO A 2 -8.01 -25.26 -9.15
C PRO A 2 -8.38 -25.37 -10.64
N VAL A 3 -9.50 -26.02 -10.95
CA VAL A 3 -10.00 -26.17 -12.33
C VAL A 3 -11.10 -25.14 -12.57
N VAL A 4 -10.90 -24.26 -13.55
CA VAL A 4 -11.90 -23.27 -14.00
C VAL A 4 -12.51 -23.75 -15.32
N ARG A 5 -13.84 -23.90 -15.37
CA ARG A 5 -14.58 -24.27 -16.59
C ARG A 5 -15.16 -23.02 -17.23
N ILE A 6 -14.92 -22.86 -18.53
CA ILE A 6 -15.44 -21.77 -19.36
C ILE A 6 -16.07 -22.36 -20.63
N ASN A 7 -16.94 -21.60 -21.29
CA ASN A 7 -17.55 -22.03 -22.56
C ASN A 7 -16.62 -21.77 -23.76
N ASP A 8 -16.96 -22.34 -24.91
CA ASP A 8 -16.14 -22.27 -26.13
C ASP A 8 -15.97 -20.84 -26.66
N ALA A 9 -16.98 -19.98 -26.50
CA ALA A 9 -16.91 -18.57 -26.93
C ALA A 9 -15.89 -17.79 -26.09
N THR A 10 -15.95 -17.90 -24.76
CA THR A 10 -14.99 -17.28 -23.85
C THR A 10 -13.58 -17.81 -24.07
N PHE A 11 -13.43 -19.10 -24.40
CA PHE A 11 -12.13 -19.68 -24.74
C PHE A 11 -11.56 -19.14 -26.05
N ALA A 12 -12.42 -18.88 -27.06
CA ALA A 12 -12.01 -18.24 -28.30
C ALA A 12 -11.54 -16.79 -28.08
N ASP A 13 -12.27 -16.01 -27.28
CA ASP A 13 -11.86 -14.65 -26.89
C ASP A 13 -10.51 -14.66 -26.15
N LEU A 14 -10.32 -15.62 -25.24
CA LEU A 14 -9.06 -15.78 -24.51
C LEU A 14 -7.87 -16.05 -25.44
N LYS A 15 -8.04 -16.80 -26.54
CA LYS A 15 -6.98 -17.01 -27.55
C LYS A 15 -6.62 -15.73 -28.30
N SER A 16 -7.61 -14.93 -28.65
CA SER A 16 -7.40 -13.62 -29.30
C SER A 16 -6.59 -12.70 -28.39
N ILE A 17 -6.96 -12.66 -27.10
CA ILE A 17 -6.26 -11.89 -26.08
C ILE A 17 -4.85 -12.44 -25.83
N ALA A 18 -4.66 -13.76 -25.81
CA ALA A 18 -3.36 -14.40 -25.64
C ALA A 18 -2.37 -14.00 -26.74
N THR A 19 -2.85 -13.90 -27.99
CA THR A 19 -2.05 -13.44 -29.13
C THR A 19 -1.61 -11.99 -28.93
N TRP A 20 -2.50 -11.12 -28.46
CA TRP A 20 -2.19 -9.72 -28.17
C TRP A 20 -1.19 -9.57 -27.03
N PHE A 21 -1.31 -10.38 -25.99
CA PHE A 21 -0.41 -10.36 -24.83
C PHE A 21 0.90 -11.13 -25.02
N GLY A 22 1.01 -11.97 -26.04
CA GLY A 22 2.16 -12.85 -26.26
C GLY A 22 2.30 -13.96 -25.21
N THR A 23 1.21 -14.37 -24.55
CA THR A 23 1.21 -15.45 -23.56
C THR A 23 1.11 -16.83 -24.22
N LYS A 24 1.71 -17.85 -23.61
CA LYS A 24 1.88 -19.18 -24.21
C LYS A 24 0.78 -20.14 -23.82
N THR A 25 0.15 -19.95 -22.66
CA THR A 25 -0.92 -20.82 -22.17
C THR A 25 -2.16 -20.05 -21.77
N PRO A 26 -3.36 -20.66 -21.83
CA PRO A 26 -4.58 -20.06 -21.29
C PRO A 26 -4.46 -19.60 -19.84
N GLY A 27 -3.73 -20.37 -19.01
CA GLY A 27 -3.48 -20.02 -17.60
C GLY A 27 -2.70 -18.71 -17.46
N GLU A 28 -1.61 -18.55 -18.21
CA GLU A 28 -0.82 -17.31 -18.23
C GLU A 28 -1.65 -16.10 -18.70
N THR A 29 -2.49 -16.30 -19.71
CA THR A 29 -3.40 -15.25 -20.19
C THR A 29 -4.41 -14.85 -19.12
N ILE A 30 -5.04 -15.83 -18.45
CA ILE A 30 -5.98 -15.57 -17.36
C ILE A 30 -5.27 -14.85 -16.21
N ASP A 31 -4.07 -15.28 -15.83
CA ASP A 31 -3.32 -14.63 -14.76
C ASP A 31 -3.00 -13.18 -15.04
N ARG A 32 -2.67 -12.87 -16.30
CA ARG A 32 -2.42 -11.49 -16.73
C ARG A 32 -3.70 -10.66 -16.74
N ILE A 33 -4.80 -11.19 -17.29
CA ILE A 33 -6.11 -10.50 -17.31
C ILE A 33 -6.57 -10.22 -15.88
N VAL A 34 -6.49 -11.21 -14.99
CA VAL A 34 -6.87 -11.06 -13.58
C VAL A 34 -6.00 -10.01 -12.91
N ARG A 35 -4.70 -9.99 -13.18
CA ARG A 35 -3.79 -8.98 -12.62
C ARG A 35 -4.12 -7.57 -13.09
N GLU A 36 -4.34 -7.38 -14.40
CA GLU A 36 -4.71 -6.07 -14.96
C GLU A 36 -6.10 -5.62 -14.49
N ALA A 37 -7.05 -6.55 -14.36
CA ALA A 37 -8.39 -6.27 -13.83
C ALA A 37 -8.32 -5.89 -12.34
N MET A 38 -7.54 -6.61 -11.55
CA MET A 38 -7.32 -6.30 -10.13
C MET A 38 -6.60 -4.95 -9.97
N GLU A 39 -5.60 -4.65 -10.80
CA GLU A 39 -4.92 -3.36 -10.83
C GLU A 39 -5.88 -2.21 -11.20
N ARG A 40 -6.76 -2.42 -12.19
CA ARG A 40 -7.78 -1.43 -12.57
C ARG A 40 -8.84 -1.22 -11.48
N LEU A 41 -9.15 -2.26 -10.72
CA LEU A 41 -10.12 -2.23 -9.63
C LEU A 41 -9.49 -1.83 -8.28
N GLY A 42 -8.16 -1.60 -8.23
CA GLY A 42 -7.45 -1.28 -6.99
C GLY A 42 -7.46 -2.41 -5.96
N MET A 43 -7.61 -3.66 -6.40
CA MET A 43 -7.61 -4.86 -5.57
C MET A 43 -6.23 -5.53 -5.59
N GLU A 44 -5.70 -5.92 -4.44
CA GLU A 44 -4.38 -6.59 -4.34
C GLU A 44 -4.55 -8.13 -4.33
N ARG A 45 -3.62 -8.87 -4.98
CA ARG A 45 -3.45 -10.33 -4.78
C ARG A 45 -2.56 -10.54 -3.55
N ASP A 46 -2.99 -11.39 -2.62
CA ASP A 46 -2.23 -11.72 -1.40
C ASP A 46 -0.91 -12.47 -1.66
N ASP A 47 -0.73 -13.07 -2.84
CA ASP A 47 0.40 -13.95 -3.17
C ASP A 47 1.22 -13.42 -4.38
N GLU A 48 2.13 -12.46 -4.19
CA GLU A 48 3.33 -12.41 -5.02
C GLU A 48 4.51 -12.98 -4.21
N PRO A 49 5.20 -14.03 -4.72
CA PRO A 49 6.38 -14.54 -4.04
C PRO A 49 7.44 -13.44 -3.99
N GLU A 50 8.09 -13.31 -2.82
CA GLU A 50 9.29 -12.51 -2.60
C GLU A 50 10.40 -12.95 -3.56
N MET A 51 10.34 -12.52 -4.82
CA MET A 51 11.53 -12.51 -5.64
C MET A 51 12.40 -11.39 -5.10
N ALA A 52 13.42 -11.80 -4.33
CA ALA A 52 14.53 -10.98 -3.89
C ALA A 52 15.10 -10.22 -5.10
N THR A 53 14.60 -9.01 -5.34
CA THR A 53 15.21 -8.10 -6.29
C THR A 53 16.49 -7.61 -5.66
N THR A 54 17.59 -8.16 -6.18
CA THR A 54 18.98 -7.77 -5.97
C THR A 54 19.12 -6.28 -5.68
N THR A 55 19.66 -6.00 -4.49
CA THR A 55 20.21 -4.72 -4.04
C THR A 55 21.22 -4.23 -5.06
N THR A 56 20.86 -3.18 -5.80
CA THR A 56 21.85 -2.21 -6.24
C THR A 56 21.91 -1.20 -5.11
N ASP A 57 22.90 -1.35 -4.23
CA ASP A 57 23.21 -0.42 -3.14
C ASP A 57 23.62 0.93 -3.72
N GLY A 58 22.64 1.70 -4.16
CA GLY A 58 22.75 3.15 -4.22
C GLY A 58 22.32 3.70 -2.87
N GLU A 59 23.13 4.60 -2.31
CA GLU A 59 22.81 5.30 -1.06
C GLU A 59 21.38 5.86 -1.11
N ALA A 60 20.56 5.47 -0.13
CA ALA A 60 19.14 5.81 -0.15
C ALA A 60 18.98 7.33 -0.01
N MET A 61 18.18 7.93 -0.90
CA MET A 61 17.98 9.37 -0.91
C MET A 61 17.20 9.80 0.33
N GLN A 62 17.76 10.69 1.13
CA GLN A 62 17.06 11.27 2.28
C GLN A 62 16.29 12.52 1.89
N PHE A 63 15.05 12.64 2.36
CA PHE A 63 14.19 13.78 2.07
C PHE A 63 13.63 14.40 3.37
N ASP A 64 13.79 15.71 3.54
CA ASP A 64 13.18 16.47 4.64
C ASP A 64 11.68 16.73 4.40
N THR A 65 11.31 16.85 3.13
CA THR A 65 9.92 17.00 2.68
C THR A 65 9.59 15.88 1.70
N ALA A 66 8.39 15.30 1.84
CA ALA A 66 7.98 14.16 1.04
C ALA A 66 8.11 14.42 -0.47
N PRO A 67 8.86 13.59 -1.22
CA PRO A 67 8.83 13.63 -2.67
C PRO A 67 7.49 13.09 -3.19
N GLY A 68 7.31 13.08 -4.51
CA GLY A 68 6.17 12.41 -5.14
C GLY A 68 6.19 10.92 -4.85
N LEU A 69 5.25 10.47 -4.00
CA LEU A 69 5.13 9.07 -3.58
C LEU A 69 4.30 8.21 -4.54
N THR A 70 3.83 8.77 -5.65
CA THR A 70 3.20 7.99 -6.71
C THR A 70 4.19 6.96 -7.27
N TYR A 71 3.70 5.75 -7.55
CA TYR A 71 4.52 4.63 -8.00
C TYR A 71 5.63 4.24 -7.01
N THR A 72 5.42 4.40 -5.70
CA THR A 72 6.36 3.91 -4.68
C THR A 72 5.83 2.67 -3.96
N LYS A 73 6.76 1.85 -3.45
CA LYS A 73 6.47 0.73 -2.55
C LYS A 73 7.37 0.84 -1.32
N PRO A 74 6.83 0.88 -0.09
CA PRO A 74 7.64 0.77 1.11
C PRO A 74 8.37 -0.58 1.15
N ARG A 75 9.62 -0.57 1.63
CA ARG A 75 10.43 -1.76 1.84
C ARG A 75 10.50 -2.10 3.33
N THR A 76 10.88 -1.10 4.12
CA THR A 76 10.96 -1.20 5.57
C THR A 76 10.39 0.08 6.16
N ALA A 77 9.65 -0.06 7.24
CA ALA A 77 9.21 1.05 8.06
C ALA A 77 9.53 0.74 9.52
N SER A 78 9.72 1.77 10.32
CA SER A 78 9.84 1.68 11.76
C SER A 78 8.92 2.72 12.37
N ILE A 79 8.05 2.31 13.27
CA ILE A 79 7.17 3.19 14.04
C ILE A 79 7.45 2.91 15.51
N ASN A 80 7.88 3.93 16.25
CA ASN A 80 8.18 3.80 17.67
C ASN A 80 9.17 2.64 17.99
N GLY A 81 10.14 2.42 17.10
CA GLY A 81 11.11 1.32 17.20
C GLY A 81 10.62 -0.05 16.74
N LYS A 82 9.33 -0.22 16.41
CA LYS A 82 8.79 -1.46 15.86
C LYS A 82 8.97 -1.49 14.35
N VAL A 83 9.70 -2.49 13.85
CA VAL A 83 9.98 -2.64 12.42
C VAL A 83 8.81 -3.35 11.72
N ILE A 84 8.44 -2.82 10.56
CA ILE A 84 7.35 -3.26 9.69
C ILE A 84 7.97 -3.51 8.30
N HIS A 85 7.93 -4.76 7.83
CA HIS A 85 8.54 -5.14 6.56
C HIS A 85 7.51 -5.26 5.43
N GLY A 86 7.81 -4.69 4.27
CA GLY A 86 7.11 -4.92 3.01
C GLY A 86 5.63 -4.52 2.97
N ARG A 87 5.15 -3.76 3.96
CA ARG A 87 3.74 -3.34 4.06
C ARG A 87 3.44 -2.13 3.19
N PRO A 88 2.23 -2.03 2.60
CA PRO A 88 1.83 -0.86 1.82
C PRO A 88 1.65 0.37 2.73
N TRP A 89 1.64 1.56 2.12
CA TRP A 89 1.51 2.83 2.84
C TRP A 89 0.27 2.90 3.74
N SER A 90 -0.85 2.33 3.30
CA SER A 90 -2.09 2.25 4.06
C SER A 90 -1.94 1.45 5.36
N GLU A 91 -1.23 0.32 5.33
CA GLU A 91 -0.98 -0.51 6.52
C GLU A 91 0.01 0.16 7.48
N ILE A 92 0.98 0.93 6.97
CA ILE A 92 1.86 1.78 7.80
C ILE A 92 1.03 2.85 8.51
N LEU A 93 0.11 3.50 7.79
CA LEU A 93 -0.82 4.48 8.37
C LEU A 93 -1.70 3.84 9.45
N LEU A 94 -2.30 2.67 9.20
CA LEU A 94 -3.10 1.96 10.20
C LEU A 94 -2.28 1.59 11.44
N THR A 95 -1.02 1.17 11.26
CA THR A 95 -0.11 0.91 12.39
C THR A 95 0.15 2.17 13.20
N MET A 96 0.31 3.32 12.52
CA MET A 96 0.46 4.62 13.18
C MET A 96 -0.79 5.01 14.00
N ILE A 97 -1.98 4.76 13.46
CA ILE A 97 -3.26 4.96 14.18
C ILE A 97 -3.34 4.02 15.39
N GLY A 98 -2.84 2.78 15.25
CA GLY A 98 -2.71 1.83 16.34
C GLY A 98 -1.86 2.35 17.51
N GLU A 99 -0.80 3.12 17.25
CA GLU A 99 -0.01 3.76 18.31
C GLU A 99 -0.79 4.86 19.05
N LEU A 100 -1.71 5.57 18.39
CA LEU A 100 -2.63 6.47 19.08
C LEU A 100 -3.60 5.69 19.96
N ARG A 101 -4.15 4.59 19.44
CA ARG A 101 -5.01 3.72 20.24
C ARG A 101 -4.28 3.19 21.48
N ALA A 102 -3.03 2.75 21.34
CA ALA A 102 -2.20 2.29 22.45
C ALA A 102 -1.92 3.40 23.50
N LYS A 103 -2.01 4.67 23.12
CA LYS A 103 -1.95 5.83 24.03
C LYS A 103 -3.31 6.18 24.68
N GLY A 104 -4.37 5.43 24.39
CA GLY A 104 -5.71 5.59 24.97
C GLY A 104 -6.71 6.39 24.15
N PHE A 105 -6.42 6.69 22.88
CA PHE A 105 -7.38 7.33 21.98
C PHE A 105 -8.33 6.30 21.37
N GLU A 106 -9.63 6.44 21.64
CA GLU A 106 -10.65 5.51 21.14
C GLU A 106 -11.92 6.24 20.67
N GLY A 107 -12.73 5.57 19.85
CA GLY A 107 -14.01 6.08 19.35
C GLY A 107 -13.90 7.48 18.76
N GLU A 108 -14.76 8.40 19.19
CA GLU A 108 -14.76 9.77 18.67
C GLU A 108 -13.46 10.51 18.94
N LYS A 109 -12.78 10.22 20.06
CA LYS A 109 -11.50 10.88 20.37
C LYS A 109 -10.43 10.47 19.36
N LEU A 110 -10.41 9.20 18.97
CA LEU A 110 -9.51 8.72 17.93
C LEU A 110 -9.84 9.36 16.58
N VAL A 111 -11.11 9.35 16.16
CA VAL A 111 -11.54 9.93 14.89
C VAL A 111 -11.19 11.43 14.80
N ARG A 112 -11.40 12.21 15.86
CA ARG A 112 -11.05 13.64 15.90
C ARG A 112 -9.55 13.90 15.82
N GLU A 113 -8.74 12.91 16.18
CA GLU A 113 -7.30 13.00 16.06
C GLU A 113 -6.80 12.77 14.63
N LEU A 114 -7.61 12.17 13.75
CA LEU A 114 -7.25 11.86 12.37
C LEU A 114 -7.58 13.03 11.43
N GLY A 115 -6.64 13.31 10.51
CA GLY A 115 -6.78 14.25 9.40
C GLY A 115 -7.33 13.60 8.13
N ILE A 116 -7.82 12.35 8.23
CA ILE A 116 -8.35 11.55 7.13
C ILE A 116 -9.79 11.12 7.44
N PRO A 117 -10.61 10.80 6.42
CA PRO A 117 -11.97 10.32 6.64
C PRO A 117 -12.01 9.04 7.48
N ALA A 118 -12.64 9.14 8.65
CA ALA A 118 -12.85 8.04 9.58
C ALA A 118 -14.21 8.14 10.29
N LYS A 119 -14.78 7.01 10.68
CA LYS A 119 -16.07 6.89 11.37
C LYS A 119 -15.92 5.98 12.60
N THR A 120 -16.68 6.26 13.65
CA THR A 120 -16.73 5.42 14.86
C THR A 120 -17.57 4.17 14.70
N GLU A 121 -18.52 4.20 13.78
CA GLU A 121 -19.40 3.09 13.45
C GLU A 121 -18.68 2.04 12.59
N GLN A 122 -19.15 0.80 12.68
CA GLN A 122 -18.77 -0.25 11.76
C GLN A 122 -19.38 0.03 10.38
N TYR A 123 -18.54 0.39 9.43
CA TYR A 123 -18.94 0.85 8.10
C TYR A 123 -17.92 0.40 7.05
N ASP A 124 -18.39 -0.40 6.09
CA ASP A 124 -17.57 -1.10 5.08
C ASP A 124 -17.96 -0.73 3.63
N ASP A 125 -18.42 0.51 3.42
CA ASP A 125 -18.88 1.01 2.12
C ASP A 125 -18.20 2.35 1.77
N GLU A 126 -18.36 2.84 0.54
CA GLU A 126 -17.77 4.11 0.03
C GLU A 126 -16.24 4.19 0.19
N GLY A 127 -15.58 3.02 0.13
CA GLY A 127 -14.13 2.90 0.32
C GLY A 127 -13.67 2.96 1.79
N PHE A 128 -14.60 2.99 2.74
CA PHE A 128 -14.31 2.72 4.14
C PHE A 128 -14.15 1.23 4.38
N LYS A 129 -13.29 0.90 5.34
CA LYS A 129 -13.17 -0.46 5.88
C LYS A 129 -13.10 -0.38 7.40
N TYR A 130 -13.93 -1.16 8.06
CA TYR A 130 -13.91 -1.30 9.50
C TYR A 130 -12.64 -2.04 9.95
N ARG A 131 -12.01 -1.50 11.00
CA ARG A 131 -10.79 -2.02 11.61
C ARG A 131 -11.11 -2.42 13.04
N PRO A 132 -11.45 -3.70 13.30
CA PRO A 132 -11.86 -4.16 14.63
C PRO A 132 -10.80 -3.91 15.71
N ASP A 133 -9.53 -3.99 15.33
CA ASP A 133 -8.37 -3.71 16.17
C ASP A 133 -8.24 -2.22 16.56
N LEU A 134 -8.81 -1.32 15.77
CA LEU A 134 -8.84 0.13 16.03
C LEU A 134 -10.20 0.61 16.56
N GLY A 135 -11.26 -0.18 16.40
CA GLY A 135 -12.63 0.18 16.77
C GLY A 135 -13.24 1.30 15.92
N ILE A 136 -12.71 1.53 14.71
CA ILE A 136 -13.15 2.60 13.79
C ILE A 136 -13.13 2.11 12.34
N SER A 137 -13.87 2.79 11.47
CA SER A 137 -13.80 2.62 10.02
C SER A 137 -12.94 3.72 9.40
N VAL A 138 -12.06 3.37 8.47
CA VAL A 138 -11.13 4.32 7.83
C VAL A 138 -11.20 4.18 6.32
N GLN A 139 -11.25 5.31 5.60
CA GLN A 139 -11.25 5.31 4.13
C GLN A 139 -9.83 5.14 3.58
N GLY A 140 -9.69 4.38 2.48
CA GLY A 140 -8.41 4.21 1.78
C GLY A 140 -7.78 5.55 1.36
N GLN A 141 -6.46 5.66 1.50
CA GLN A 141 -5.69 6.88 1.21
C GLN A 141 -4.61 6.61 0.15
N SER A 142 -4.26 7.65 -0.62
CA SER A 142 -3.11 7.59 -1.53
C SER A 142 -1.80 7.48 -0.73
N ALA A 143 -0.69 7.03 -1.37
CA ALA A 143 0.62 6.99 -0.71
C ALA A 143 1.05 8.35 -0.13
N SER A 144 0.80 9.43 -0.89
CA SER A 144 1.09 10.79 -0.48
C SER A 144 0.26 11.21 0.72
N ASP A 145 -1.03 10.89 0.74
CA ASP A 145 -1.92 11.28 1.85
C ASP A 145 -1.71 10.42 3.10
N CYS A 146 -1.38 9.14 2.93
CA CYS A 146 -0.89 8.29 4.02
C CYS A 146 0.32 8.94 4.70
N TRP A 147 1.35 9.31 3.94
CA TRP A 147 2.55 9.90 4.52
C TRP A 147 2.28 11.27 5.16
N LYS A 148 1.48 12.14 4.54
CA LYS A 148 1.09 13.43 5.15
C LYS A 148 0.46 13.22 6.53
N GLU A 149 -0.43 12.24 6.63
CA GLU A 149 -1.11 11.95 7.89
C GLU A 149 -0.16 11.30 8.91
N ILE A 150 0.68 10.35 8.48
CA ILE A 150 1.73 9.76 9.33
C ILE A 150 2.65 10.86 9.87
N ASP A 151 3.15 11.76 9.02
CA ASP A 151 4.04 12.86 9.40
C ASP A 151 3.38 13.82 10.39
N ARG A 152 2.10 14.17 10.16
CA ARG A 152 1.32 15.03 11.05
C ARG A 152 1.16 14.40 12.43
N ILE A 153 0.74 13.12 12.49
CA ILE A 153 0.56 12.40 13.76
C ILE A 153 1.91 12.23 14.46
N ALA A 154 2.96 11.85 13.73
CA ALA A 154 4.30 11.61 14.25
C ALA A 154 4.87 12.86 14.93
N LYS A 155 4.76 14.02 14.27
CA LYS A 155 5.16 15.32 14.82
C LYS A 155 4.33 15.71 16.04
N LYS A 156 3.00 15.60 15.95
CA LYS A 156 2.08 15.99 17.05
C LYS A 156 2.35 15.19 18.32
N TRP A 157 2.54 13.88 18.18
CA TRP A 157 2.63 12.94 19.31
C TRP A 157 4.05 12.47 19.63
N ARG A 158 5.06 13.02 18.93
CA ARG A 158 6.48 12.68 19.05
C ARG A 158 6.73 11.17 18.95
N ILE A 159 6.10 10.56 17.95
CA ILE A 159 6.26 9.13 17.66
C ILE A 159 7.31 9.04 16.54
N PRO A 160 8.50 8.48 16.79
CA PRO A 160 9.55 8.41 15.77
C PRO A 160 9.12 7.44 14.67
N VAL A 161 9.19 7.90 13.42
CA VAL A 161 8.85 7.12 12.23
C VAL A 161 9.96 7.23 11.19
N SER A 162 10.36 6.10 10.61
CA SER A 162 11.24 6.04 9.45
C SER A 162 10.65 5.08 8.43
N VAL A 163 10.65 5.45 7.14
CA VAL A 163 10.18 4.61 6.04
C VAL A 163 11.19 4.63 4.91
N GLU A 164 11.80 3.48 4.62
CA GLU A 164 12.53 3.24 3.37
C GLU A 164 11.54 2.75 2.32
N PHE A 165 11.57 3.36 1.15
CA PHE A 165 10.69 3.01 0.04
C PHE A 165 11.46 3.06 -1.27
N ARG A 166 10.92 2.40 -2.29
CA ARG A 166 11.48 2.39 -3.63
C ARG A 166 10.46 2.85 -4.64
N TRP A 167 10.86 3.68 -5.59
CA TRP A 167 10.05 3.94 -6.78
C TRP A 167 10.09 2.71 -7.69
N LYS A 168 8.93 2.34 -8.24
CA LYS A 168 8.81 1.31 -9.26
C LYS A 168 9.71 1.65 -10.46
N GLN A 169 10.12 0.62 -11.18
CA GLN A 169 10.82 0.79 -12.45
C GLN A 169 9.81 1.21 -13.54
N ASP A 170 9.29 2.43 -13.44
CA ASP A 170 8.25 2.99 -14.31
C ASP A 170 8.66 4.40 -14.76
N ALA A 171 8.51 4.71 -16.05
CA ALA A 171 8.87 6.02 -16.61
C ALA A 171 8.04 7.19 -16.03
N LYS A 172 6.88 6.92 -15.43
CA LYS A 172 6.02 7.89 -14.75
C LYS A 172 6.43 8.11 -13.29
N ALA A 173 7.30 7.27 -12.73
CA ALA A 173 7.81 7.46 -11.38
C ALA A 173 8.78 8.65 -11.34
N GLN A 174 8.80 9.39 -10.23
CA GLN A 174 9.67 10.57 -10.11
C GLN A 174 11.16 10.19 -10.15
N TYR A 175 11.54 9.09 -9.48
CA TYR A 175 12.91 8.58 -9.48
C TYR A 175 12.93 7.07 -9.77
N PRO A 176 12.69 6.63 -11.01
CA PRO A 176 12.46 5.23 -11.33
C PRO A 176 13.56 4.29 -10.80
N GLY A 177 13.14 3.26 -10.06
CA GLY A 177 14.04 2.25 -9.50
C GLY A 177 14.93 2.70 -8.34
N LYS A 178 14.89 3.98 -7.95
CA LYS A 178 15.66 4.52 -6.82
C LYS A 178 14.98 4.24 -5.48
N THR A 179 15.77 4.32 -4.42
CA THR A 179 15.32 4.17 -3.03
C THR A 179 15.35 5.52 -2.34
N GLY A 180 14.33 5.81 -1.55
CA GLY A 180 14.23 6.98 -0.70
C GLY A 180 13.98 6.59 0.76
N VAL A 181 14.30 7.51 1.66
CA VAL A 181 14.01 7.41 3.10
C VAL A 181 13.28 8.67 3.54
N LEU A 182 12.18 8.47 4.26
CA LEU A 182 11.42 9.52 4.92
C LEU A 182 11.43 9.31 6.42
N ARG A 183 11.53 10.40 7.19
CA ARG A 183 11.56 10.38 8.65
C ARG A 183 10.64 11.44 9.24
N SER A 184 10.07 11.15 10.41
CA SER A 184 9.23 12.07 11.16
C SER A 184 9.21 11.76 12.66
N GLY A 185 8.67 12.67 13.46
CA GLY A 185 8.49 12.51 14.91
C GLY A 185 9.80 12.32 15.71
N ASN A 186 10.92 12.81 15.16
CA ASN A 186 12.30 12.75 15.67
C ASN A 186 13.02 11.39 15.52
N ALA A 187 12.83 10.71 14.39
CA ALA A 187 13.65 9.58 13.92
C ALA A 187 14.85 10.01 13.04
#